data_AF-A0A7V9BXD2-F1
#
_entry.id   AF-A0A7V9BXD2-F1
#
_cell.length_a   1.000
_cell.length_b   1.000
_cell.length_c   1.000
_cell.angle_alpha   90.00
_cell.angle_beta   90.00
_cell.angle_gamma   90.00
#
_symmetry.space_group_name_H-M   'P 1'
#
loop_
_entity.id
_entity.type
_entity.pdbx_description
1 polymer ?
#
loop_
_entity_poly.entity_id
_entity_poly.type
_entity_poly.pdbx_seq_one_letter_code
_entity_poly.pdbx_strand_id
1 'polypeptide(L)'
;MEHLAFSYLTAPRSELYRAVMLAFVGAKRRFTVHLRPEDVCDALGDGTELSTVAGACERLKDWGNLRADPDTSRVTTVEDFHRARYLYQLTPEGEAVEAALATYDEALGQRGALQAVALADIATQLRALHELALASEPDDAKVHLLLRSLVDRFTDLAGNAQAFMGSLQRTLDLHDADVDVFRAYKDRLIDYLQRFITDLVATGSEIAGLVVRIEERGVGPLLDAAAWREAQDAAPGGEADDVADPRRAEYDRRRVLWLERWQGFRAWFVSAPAHPSQAKLLRSQARAAIPRLLQVVAALNERRTGRSDRSADFRTLAVWFAQAP
;
A
#
# COMPACT_ATOMS: atom_id res chain seq x y z
N MET A 1 13.27 1.64 -25.56
CA MET A 1 13.44 2.83 -24.69
C MET A 1 14.10 2.34 -23.43
N GLU A 2 15.31 2.79 -23.13
CA GLU A 2 15.95 2.46 -21.85
C GLU A 2 15.18 3.16 -20.73
N HIS A 3 14.65 2.40 -19.78
CA HIS A 3 13.90 2.92 -18.63
C HIS A 3 14.88 3.49 -17.60
N LEU A 4 15.39 4.69 -17.85
CA LEU A 4 16.37 5.37 -16.99
C LEU A 4 15.77 5.93 -15.70
N ALA A 5 14.45 5.91 -15.52
CA ALA A 5 13.77 6.50 -14.36
C ALA A 5 14.27 5.93 -13.01
N PHE A 6 14.59 4.63 -12.95
CA PHE A 6 15.14 3.99 -11.74
C PHE A 6 16.63 4.28 -11.48
N SER A 7 17.34 4.92 -12.42
CA SER A 7 18.80 5.07 -12.36
C SER A 7 19.29 5.84 -11.13
N TYR A 8 18.47 6.75 -10.59
CA TYR A 8 18.87 7.56 -9.44
C TYR A 8 19.01 6.72 -8.15
N LEU A 9 18.40 5.53 -8.08
CA LEU A 9 18.45 4.65 -6.91
C LEU A 9 19.82 3.98 -6.73
N THR A 10 20.54 3.75 -7.83
CA THR A 10 21.84 3.08 -7.84
C THR A 10 22.99 4.02 -8.19
N ALA A 11 22.69 5.29 -8.50
CA ALA A 11 23.69 6.30 -8.82
C ALA A 11 24.47 6.76 -7.58
N PRO A 12 25.72 7.24 -7.74
CA PRO A 12 26.43 7.95 -6.68
C PRO A 12 25.57 9.14 -6.19
N ARG A 13 25.47 9.33 -4.87
CA ARG A 13 24.54 10.29 -4.21
C ARG A 13 23.05 9.94 -4.33
N SER A 14 22.72 8.65 -4.42
CA SER A 14 21.32 8.16 -4.43
C SER A 14 20.47 8.73 -3.30
N GLU A 15 21.03 8.91 -2.10
CA GLU A 15 20.34 9.52 -0.95
C GLU A 15 19.86 10.96 -1.24
N LEU A 16 20.69 11.78 -1.90
CA LEU A 16 20.34 13.14 -2.28
C LEU A 16 19.21 13.14 -3.32
N TYR A 17 19.34 12.32 -4.37
CA TYR A 17 18.31 12.23 -5.40
C TYR A 17 16.98 11.72 -4.82
N ARG A 18 17.05 10.75 -3.90
CA ARG A 18 15.88 10.24 -3.17
C ARG A 18 15.22 11.35 -2.37
N ALA A 19 16.00 12.15 -1.63
CA ALA A 19 15.47 13.24 -0.84
C ALA A 19 14.83 14.34 -1.70
N VAL A 20 15.45 14.68 -2.85
CA VAL A 20 14.88 15.61 -3.84
C VAL A 20 13.54 15.09 -4.39
N MET A 21 13.47 13.82 -4.82
CA MET A 21 12.22 13.23 -5.31
C MET A 21 11.11 13.22 -4.24
N LEU A 22 11.44 12.91 -2.98
CA LEU A 22 10.49 12.95 -1.86
C LEU A 22 9.98 14.37 -1.59
N ALA A 23 10.79 15.41 -1.80
CA ALA A 23 10.34 16.80 -1.71
C ALA A 23 9.26 17.11 -2.77
N PHE A 24 9.43 16.65 -4.00
CA PHE A 24 8.40 16.79 -5.04
C PHE A 24 7.13 15.97 -4.75
N VAL A 25 7.27 14.74 -4.26
CA VAL A 25 6.12 13.91 -3.84
C VAL A 25 5.36 14.60 -2.70
N GLY A 26 6.07 15.13 -1.70
CA GLY A 26 5.49 15.88 -0.59
C GLY A 26 4.81 17.18 -1.02
N ALA A 27 5.39 17.91 -1.98
CA ALA A 27 4.76 19.08 -2.59
C ALA A 27 3.47 18.72 -3.33
N LYS A 28 3.50 17.65 -4.14
CA LYS A 28 2.31 17.16 -4.85
C LYS A 28 1.19 16.74 -3.90
N ARG A 29 1.50 16.08 -2.78
CA ARG A 29 0.53 15.75 -1.72
C ARG A 29 -0.14 17.00 -1.10
N ARG A 30 0.56 18.14 -1.14
CA ARG A 30 0.05 19.47 -0.72
C ARG A 30 -0.50 20.28 -1.90
N PHE A 31 -0.78 19.63 -3.04
CA PHE A 31 -1.30 20.24 -4.26
C PHE A 31 -0.38 21.31 -4.90
N THR A 32 0.91 21.31 -4.54
CA THR A 32 1.93 22.14 -5.19
C THR A 32 2.56 21.35 -6.32
N VAL A 33 2.35 21.80 -7.56
CA VAL A 33 2.71 21.02 -8.77
C VAL A 33 4.14 21.26 -9.23
N HIS A 34 4.67 22.48 -9.03
CA HIS A 34 6.01 22.87 -9.47
C HIS A 34 6.83 23.33 -8.28
N LEU A 35 8.12 23.00 -8.27
CA LEU A 35 9.08 23.53 -7.29
C LEU A 35 10.28 24.16 -7.99
N ARG A 36 10.82 25.22 -7.37
CA ARG A 36 12.14 25.77 -7.68
C ARG A 36 13.21 24.97 -6.92
N PRO A 37 14.47 24.97 -7.37
CA PRO A 37 15.58 24.42 -6.58
C PRO A 37 15.68 25.02 -5.18
N GLU A 38 15.28 26.30 -5.01
CA GLU A 38 15.19 26.98 -3.71
C GLU A 38 14.15 26.30 -2.80
N ASP A 39 12.93 26.05 -3.30
CA ASP A 39 11.87 25.39 -2.54
C ASP A 39 12.26 23.95 -2.13
N VAL A 40 12.99 23.25 -2.99
CA VAL A 40 13.53 21.91 -2.70
C VAL A 40 14.64 21.99 -1.66
N CYS A 41 15.52 22.98 -1.75
CA CYS A 41 16.58 23.22 -0.77
C CYS A 41 16.00 23.48 0.62
N ASP A 42 14.97 24.34 0.70
CA ASP A 42 14.25 24.65 1.93
C ASP A 42 13.57 23.40 2.51
N ALA A 43 13.03 22.52 1.67
CA ALA A 43 12.43 21.26 2.09
C ALA A 43 13.45 20.22 2.61
N LEU A 44 14.71 20.29 2.17
CA LEU A 44 15.79 19.39 2.59
C LEU A 44 16.46 19.83 3.91
N GLY A 45 16.36 21.11 4.28
CA GLY A 45 16.87 21.68 5.53
C GLY A 45 18.34 22.15 5.48
N ASP A 46 18.80 22.70 6.61
CA ASP A 46 20.12 23.34 6.75
C ASP A 46 21.26 22.32 6.55
N GLY A 47 22.01 22.47 5.45
CA GLY A 47 23.18 21.64 5.14
C GLY A 47 23.34 21.27 3.66
N THR A 48 22.31 21.45 2.84
CA THR A 48 22.39 21.20 1.39
C THR A 48 22.59 22.50 0.63
N GLU A 49 23.65 22.59 -0.18
CA GLU A 49 23.87 23.78 -1.02
C GLU A 49 22.89 23.83 -2.20
N LEU A 50 22.38 25.03 -2.52
CA LEU A 50 21.48 25.26 -3.66
C LEU A 50 22.07 24.75 -5.00
N SER A 51 23.38 24.89 -5.19
CA SER A 51 24.12 24.37 -6.35
C SER A 51 24.00 22.85 -6.47
N THR A 52 24.03 22.15 -5.34
CA THR A 52 23.93 20.69 -5.24
C THR A 52 22.50 20.23 -5.54
N VAL A 53 21.49 20.94 -5.04
CA VAL A 53 20.08 20.68 -5.35
C VAL A 53 19.78 20.93 -6.83
N ALA A 54 20.25 22.06 -7.38
CA ALA A 54 20.07 22.37 -8.79
C ALA A 54 20.71 21.31 -9.70
N GLY A 55 21.94 20.88 -9.39
CA GLY A 55 22.59 19.77 -10.09
C GLY A 55 21.82 18.45 -9.97
N ALA A 56 21.20 18.20 -8.82
CA ALA A 56 20.38 17.01 -8.62
C ALA A 56 19.09 17.03 -9.47
N CYS A 57 18.42 18.17 -9.54
CA CYS A 57 17.23 18.35 -10.39
C CYS A 57 17.55 18.16 -11.88
N GLU A 58 18.69 18.66 -12.35
CA GLU A 58 19.15 18.45 -13.73
C GLU A 58 19.41 16.97 -14.05
N ARG A 59 20.08 16.25 -13.15
CA ARG A 59 20.31 14.80 -13.32
C ARG A 59 19.01 13.99 -13.30
N LEU A 60 18.07 14.35 -12.42
CA LEU A 60 16.75 13.71 -12.37
C LEU A 60 15.91 14.02 -13.62
N LYS A 61 16.08 15.20 -14.23
CA LYS A 61 15.52 15.53 -15.55
C LYS A 61 16.11 14.66 -16.65
N ASP A 62 17.43 14.51 -16.69
CA ASP A 62 18.11 13.68 -17.70
C ASP A 62 17.70 12.20 -17.61
N TRP A 63 17.39 11.71 -16.40
CA TRP A 63 16.83 10.37 -16.18
C TRP A 63 15.32 10.25 -16.42
N GLY A 64 14.66 11.35 -16.79
CA GLY A 64 13.23 11.38 -17.10
C GLY A 64 12.30 11.38 -15.88
N ASN A 65 12.82 11.65 -14.67
CA ASN A 65 12.03 11.72 -13.44
C ASN A 65 11.40 13.11 -13.22
N LEU A 66 12.08 14.15 -13.70
CA LEU A 66 11.61 15.54 -13.64
C LEU A 66 11.49 16.13 -15.04
N ARG A 67 10.55 17.05 -15.20
CA ARG A 67 10.47 17.96 -16.33
C ARG A 67 10.86 19.35 -15.85
N ALA A 68 11.63 20.07 -16.67
CA ALA A 68 12.00 21.46 -16.42
C ALA A 68 11.26 22.37 -17.39
N ASP A 69 10.56 23.37 -16.85
CA ASP A 69 9.90 24.42 -17.62
C ASP A 69 10.54 25.78 -17.28
N PRO A 70 10.80 26.68 -18.24
CA PRO A 70 11.37 27.99 -17.98
C PRO A 70 10.51 28.82 -17.02
N ASP A 71 11.13 29.38 -15.98
CA ASP A 71 10.46 30.28 -15.04
C ASP A 71 10.44 31.72 -15.56
N THR A 72 9.37 32.10 -16.23
CA THR A 72 9.18 33.47 -16.76
C THR A 72 8.53 34.43 -15.76
N SER A 73 8.24 33.98 -14.52
CA SER A 73 7.42 34.72 -13.56
C SER A 73 8.16 35.83 -12.78
N ARG A 74 9.49 35.88 -12.84
CA ARG A 74 10.33 36.84 -12.09
C ARG A 74 11.39 37.53 -12.96
N VAL A 75 11.00 38.08 -14.10
CA VAL A 75 11.88 38.92 -14.92
C VAL A 75 11.68 40.38 -14.52
N THR A 76 12.55 40.91 -13.66
CA THR A 76 12.54 42.35 -13.30
C THR A 76 13.68 43.13 -13.91
N THR A 77 14.68 42.45 -14.50
CA THR A 77 15.83 43.06 -15.19
C THR A 77 16.23 42.24 -16.42
N VAL A 78 16.91 42.87 -17.39
CA VAL A 78 17.44 42.20 -18.61
C VAL A 78 18.52 41.16 -18.26
N GLU A 79 19.24 41.34 -17.15
CA GLU A 79 20.22 40.37 -16.64
C GLU A 79 19.57 39.14 -16.00
N ASP A 80 18.42 39.28 -15.34
CA ASP A 80 17.62 38.15 -14.83
C ASP A 80 17.01 37.30 -15.97
N PHE A 81 16.78 37.89 -17.16
CA PHE A 81 16.31 37.16 -18.34
C PHE A 81 17.34 36.16 -18.87
N HIS A 82 18.63 36.42 -18.68
CA HIS A 82 19.73 35.56 -19.16
C HIS A 82 20.15 34.48 -18.17
N ARG A 83 19.66 34.49 -16.91
CA ARG A 83 19.83 33.37 -15.98
C ARG A 83 18.69 32.38 -16.21
N ALA A 84 19.01 31.23 -16.80
CA ALA A 84 18.05 30.15 -17.01
C ALA A 84 17.57 29.61 -15.64
N ARG A 85 16.45 30.16 -15.17
CA ARG A 85 15.73 29.67 -13.99
C ARG A 85 14.67 28.68 -14.47
N TYR A 86 14.61 27.53 -13.82
CA TYR A 86 13.69 26.46 -14.17
C TYR A 86 12.76 26.16 -12.99
N LEU A 87 11.50 25.92 -13.33
CA LEU A 87 10.55 25.22 -12.48
C LEU A 87 10.62 23.73 -12.84
N TYR A 88 10.67 22.88 -11.82
CA TYR A 88 10.67 21.45 -12.00
C TYR A 88 9.34 20.85 -11.57
N GLN A 89 8.91 19.80 -12.26
CA GLN A 89 7.72 19.00 -11.94
C GLN A 89 8.03 17.52 -12.12
N LEU A 90 7.38 16.65 -11.32
CA LEU A 90 7.39 15.19 -11.54
C LEU A 90 6.78 14.82 -12.90
N THR A 91 7.48 13.99 -13.66
CA THR A 91 6.91 13.31 -14.82
C THR A 91 6.00 12.16 -14.37
N PRO A 92 5.09 11.65 -15.24
CA PRO A 92 4.34 10.43 -14.96
C PRO A 92 5.24 9.24 -14.61
N GLU A 93 6.40 9.13 -15.26
CA GLU A 93 7.40 8.08 -15.02
C GLU A 93 8.06 8.23 -13.64
N GLY A 94 8.50 9.44 -13.28
CA GLY A 94 9.09 9.72 -11.96
C GLY A 94 8.09 9.49 -10.83
N GLU A 95 6.82 9.85 -11.05
CA GLU A 95 5.74 9.54 -10.12
C GLU A 95 5.51 8.03 -9.98
N ALA A 96 5.49 7.29 -11.09
CA ALA A 96 5.30 5.83 -11.06
C ALA A 96 6.43 5.14 -10.29
N VAL A 97 7.68 5.60 -10.41
CA VAL A 97 8.83 5.10 -9.63
C VAL A 97 8.63 5.36 -8.13
N GLU A 98 8.27 6.59 -7.75
CA GLU A 98 8.03 6.94 -6.35
C GLU A 98 6.85 6.18 -5.74
N ALA A 99 5.77 6.00 -6.50
CA ALA A 99 4.62 5.20 -6.09
C ALA A 99 4.99 3.73 -5.89
N ALA A 100 5.82 3.16 -6.78
CA ALA A 100 6.31 1.79 -6.64
C ALA A 100 7.20 1.62 -5.40
N LEU A 101 8.05 2.61 -5.11
CA LEU A 101 8.92 2.60 -3.92
C LEU A 101 8.13 2.81 -2.63
N ALA A 102 7.14 3.70 -2.62
CA ALA A 102 6.23 3.85 -1.50
C ALA A 102 5.43 2.56 -1.25
N THR A 103 4.94 1.91 -2.31
CA THR A 103 4.27 0.60 -2.22
C THR A 103 5.21 -0.45 -1.63
N TYR A 104 6.48 -0.45 -2.04
CA TYR A 104 7.50 -1.36 -1.51
C TYR A 104 7.80 -1.09 -0.02
N ASP A 105 7.96 0.18 0.36
CA ASP A 105 8.20 0.62 1.74
C ASP A 105 6.99 0.34 2.64
N GLU A 106 5.76 0.56 2.16
CA GLU A 106 4.52 0.20 2.86
C GLU A 106 4.40 -1.32 3.02
N ALA A 107 4.72 -2.06 1.95
CA ALA A 107 4.79 -3.51 1.97
C ALA A 107 5.92 -4.03 2.87
N LEU A 108 6.90 -3.23 3.29
CA LEU A 108 7.94 -3.66 4.24
C LEU A 108 7.71 -3.14 5.66
N GLY A 109 7.19 -1.93 5.83
CA GLY A 109 7.16 -1.20 7.10
C GLY A 109 5.80 -1.05 7.78
N GLN A 110 4.68 -1.22 7.07
CA GLN A 110 3.38 -0.74 7.56
C GLN A 110 2.25 -1.76 7.61
N ARG A 111 2.55 -3.05 7.73
CA ARG A 111 1.48 -4.04 7.70
C ARG A 111 0.41 -3.81 8.82
N GLY A 112 0.74 -3.20 9.98
CA GLY A 112 0.01 -3.51 11.23
C GLY A 112 -0.81 -2.41 11.84
N ALA A 113 -0.44 -1.15 11.57
CA ALA A 113 -1.16 -0.01 12.12
C ALA A 113 -2.42 0.32 11.31
N LEU A 114 -2.44 0.00 10.01
CA LEU A 114 -3.54 0.34 9.10
C LEU A 114 -4.67 -0.70 9.09
N GLN A 115 -4.42 -1.96 9.48
CA GLN A 115 -5.41 -3.04 9.38
C GLN A 115 -6.53 -2.95 10.43
N ALA A 116 -6.23 -2.53 11.66
CA ALA A 116 -7.26 -2.37 12.71
C ALA A 116 -8.22 -1.21 12.39
N VAL A 117 -7.65 -0.08 11.93
CA VAL A 117 -8.41 1.09 11.51
C VAL A 117 -9.28 0.77 10.30
N ALA A 118 -8.73 0.06 9.29
CA ALA A 118 -9.51 -0.34 8.12
C ALA A 118 -10.72 -1.24 8.46
N LEU A 119 -10.55 -2.22 9.36
CA LEU A 119 -11.66 -3.05 9.81
C LEU A 119 -12.74 -2.24 10.55
N ALA A 120 -12.34 -1.31 11.43
CA ALA A 120 -13.27 -0.43 12.14
C ALA A 120 -14.02 0.53 11.20
N ASP A 121 -13.34 1.06 10.18
CA ASP A 121 -13.93 1.89 9.13
C ASP A 121 -14.97 1.09 8.33
N ILE A 122 -14.63 -0.14 7.92
CA ILE A 122 -15.56 -1.05 7.21
C ILE A 122 -16.80 -1.31 8.07
N ALA A 123 -16.63 -1.64 9.36
CA ALA A 123 -17.76 -1.86 10.27
C ALA A 123 -18.64 -0.60 10.39
N THR A 124 -18.02 0.58 10.44
CA THR A 124 -18.74 1.86 10.50
C THR A 124 -19.54 2.14 9.24
N GLN A 125 -18.95 1.91 8.07
CA GLN A 125 -19.64 2.05 6.78
C GLN A 125 -20.79 1.05 6.66
N LEU A 126 -20.60 -0.19 7.10
CA LEU A 126 -21.66 -1.21 7.10
C LEU A 126 -22.80 -0.88 8.06
N ARG A 127 -22.52 -0.29 9.23
CA ARG A 127 -23.58 0.23 10.12
C ARG A 127 -24.39 1.31 9.41
N ALA A 128 -23.74 2.29 8.78
CA ALA A 128 -24.44 3.33 8.04
C ALA A 128 -25.25 2.77 6.86
N LEU A 129 -24.70 1.79 6.14
CA LEU A 129 -25.38 1.10 5.04
C LEU A 129 -26.58 0.29 5.55
N HIS A 130 -26.46 -0.33 6.72
CA HIS A 130 -27.56 -1.05 7.36
C HIS A 130 -28.71 -0.12 7.73
N GLU A 131 -28.44 1.07 8.27
CA GLU A 131 -29.47 2.07 8.55
C GLU A 131 -30.19 2.51 7.27
N LEU A 132 -29.47 2.69 6.16
CA LEU A 132 -30.09 2.99 4.86
C LEU A 132 -30.92 1.81 4.34
N ALA A 133 -30.52 0.57 4.61
CA ALA A 133 -31.30 -0.62 4.25
C ALA A 133 -32.63 -0.72 5.03
N LEU A 134 -32.75 -0.04 6.17
CA LEU A 134 -33.98 0.01 6.96
C LEU A 134 -34.92 1.14 6.51
N ALA A 135 -34.41 2.14 5.80
CA ALA A 135 -35.21 3.25 5.29
C ALA A 135 -36.13 2.79 4.15
N SER A 136 -37.37 3.28 4.13
CA SER A 136 -38.31 2.99 3.03
C SER A 136 -37.89 3.63 1.71
N GLU A 137 -37.24 4.79 1.79
CA GLU A 137 -36.66 5.51 0.64
C GLU A 137 -35.21 5.91 1.00
N PRO A 138 -34.23 5.04 0.71
CA PRO A 138 -32.83 5.36 0.96
C PRO A 138 -32.34 6.46 0.01
N ASP A 139 -31.43 7.31 0.50
CA ASP A 139 -30.76 8.31 -0.32
C ASP A 139 -29.71 7.65 -1.23
N ASP A 140 -30.03 7.54 -2.52
CA ASP A 140 -29.18 6.92 -3.55
C ASP A 140 -27.75 7.49 -3.58
N ALA A 141 -27.59 8.79 -3.29
CA ALA A 141 -26.27 9.42 -3.26
C ALA A 141 -25.43 8.86 -2.12
N LYS A 142 -26.03 8.76 -0.93
CA LYS A 142 -25.38 8.22 0.27
C LYS A 142 -25.09 6.73 0.11
N VAL A 143 -26.03 5.97 -0.44
CA VAL A 143 -25.84 4.53 -0.72
C VAL A 143 -24.64 4.33 -1.64
N HIS A 144 -24.59 5.04 -2.77
CA HIS A 144 -23.47 4.94 -3.72
C HIS A 144 -22.12 5.32 -3.07
N LEU A 145 -22.07 6.44 -2.33
CA LEU A 145 -20.84 6.88 -1.66
C LEU A 145 -20.35 5.87 -0.60
N LEU A 146 -21.26 5.31 0.19
CA LEU A 146 -20.92 4.30 1.20
C LEU A 146 -20.43 3.01 0.56
N LEU A 147 -21.11 2.52 -0.48
CA LEU A 147 -20.71 1.32 -1.20
C LEU A 147 -19.35 1.49 -1.90
N ARG A 148 -19.10 2.64 -2.53
CA ARG A 148 -17.79 2.94 -3.13
C ARG A 148 -16.70 2.98 -2.08
N SER A 149 -16.93 3.70 -0.98
CA SER A 149 -15.96 3.80 0.10
C SER A 149 -15.71 2.45 0.78
N LEU A 150 -16.72 1.59 0.87
CA LEU A 150 -16.59 0.21 1.34
C LEU A 150 -15.70 -0.62 0.43
N VAL A 151 -15.90 -0.51 -0.89
CA VAL A 151 -15.06 -1.20 -1.90
C VAL A 151 -13.61 -0.74 -1.80
N ASP A 152 -13.36 0.56 -1.71
CA ASP A 152 -12.00 1.11 -1.60
C ASP A 152 -11.30 0.59 -0.34
N ARG A 153 -11.94 0.73 0.83
CA ARG A 153 -11.40 0.25 2.11
C ARG A 153 -11.17 -1.25 2.15
N PHE A 154 -12.09 -2.02 1.58
CA PHE A 154 -11.95 -3.48 1.50
C PHE A 154 -10.83 -3.91 0.56
N THR A 155 -10.69 -3.23 -0.58
CA THR A 155 -9.62 -3.52 -1.56
C THR A 155 -8.25 -3.33 -0.92
N ASP A 156 -8.07 -2.22 -0.19
CA ASP A 156 -6.84 -1.96 0.56
C ASP A 156 -6.60 -3.03 1.63
N LEU A 157 -7.62 -3.40 2.41
CA LEU A 157 -7.51 -4.45 3.43
C LEU A 157 -7.11 -5.80 2.83
N ALA A 158 -7.78 -6.22 1.74
CA ALA A 158 -7.52 -7.49 1.08
C ALA A 158 -6.12 -7.54 0.46
N GLY A 159 -5.71 -6.47 -0.23
CA GLY A 159 -4.36 -6.31 -0.78
C GLY A 159 -3.29 -6.38 0.30
N ASN A 160 -3.48 -5.66 1.41
CA ASN A 160 -2.56 -5.67 2.55
C ASN A 160 -2.45 -7.05 3.21
N ALA A 161 -3.59 -7.75 3.37
CA ALA A 161 -3.61 -9.11 3.90
C ALA A 161 -2.86 -10.10 3.00
N GLN A 162 -3.04 -10.03 1.69
CA GLN A 162 -2.34 -10.88 0.72
C GLN A 162 -0.82 -10.60 0.70
N ALA A 163 -0.43 -9.33 0.64
CA ALA A 163 0.96 -8.93 0.69
C ALA A 163 1.63 -9.40 1.99
N PHE A 164 0.92 -9.30 3.12
CA PHE A 164 1.37 -9.81 4.41
C PHE A 164 1.63 -11.32 4.39
N MET A 165 0.66 -12.12 3.93
CA MET A 165 0.86 -13.58 3.83
C MET A 165 2.05 -13.95 2.94
N GLY A 166 2.21 -13.27 1.80
CA GLY A 166 3.34 -13.48 0.91
C GLY A 166 4.69 -13.16 1.55
N SER A 167 4.76 -12.12 2.37
CA SER A 167 6.00 -11.80 3.11
C SER A 167 6.33 -12.80 4.20
N LEU A 168 5.32 -13.27 4.92
CA LEU A 168 5.49 -14.22 6.01
C LEU A 168 6.07 -15.53 5.49
N GLN A 169 5.58 -15.99 4.33
CA GLN A 169 6.16 -17.14 3.62
C GLN A 169 7.62 -16.89 3.25
N ARG A 170 7.94 -15.76 2.61
CA ARG A 170 9.35 -15.43 2.27
C ARG A 170 10.26 -15.36 3.49
N THR A 171 9.79 -14.79 4.60
CA THR A 171 10.56 -14.74 5.86
C THR A 171 10.80 -16.12 6.46
N LEU A 172 9.85 -17.06 6.32
CA LEU A 172 10.04 -18.46 6.71
C LEU A 172 11.01 -19.19 5.78
N ASP A 173 11.06 -18.80 4.50
CA ASP A 173 11.91 -19.43 3.48
C ASP A 173 13.35 -18.90 3.50
N LEU A 174 13.58 -17.66 3.98
CA LEU A 174 14.91 -17.04 4.10
C LEU A 174 15.78 -17.77 5.16
N HIS A 175 16.46 -18.83 4.74
CA HIS A 175 17.34 -19.66 5.56
C HIS A 175 18.74 -19.05 5.84
N ASP A 176 19.06 -17.88 5.26
CA ASP A 176 20.41 -17.28 5.23
C ASP A 176 20.49 -15.80 5.67
N ALA A 177 19.40 -15.21 6.20
CA ALA A 177 19.44 -13.80 6.63
C ALA A 177 20.17 -13.61 7.98
N ASP A 178 20.82 -12.46 8.12
CA ASP A 178 21.57 -12.05 9.31
C ASP A 178 20.76 -12.23 10.60
N VAL A 179 21.25 -13.11 11.49
CA VAL A 179 20.51 -13.67 12.63
C VAL A 179 20.12 -12.60 13.64
N ASP A 180 20.93 -11.54 13.78
CA ASP A 180 20.68 -10.47 14.74
C ASP A 180 19.59 -9.51 14.24
N VAL A 181 19.49 -9.25 12.93
CA VAL A 181 18.40 -8.49 12.31
C VAL A 181 17.08 -9.26 12.38
N PHE A 182 17.12 -10.57 12.13
CA PHE A 182 15.95 -11.44 12.22
C PHE A 182 15.39 -11.52 13.65
N ARG A 183 16.26 -11.56 14.66
CA ARG A 183 15.86 -11.62 16.07
C ARG A 183 15.14 -10.35 16.53
N ALA A 184 15.60 -9.16 16.14
CA ALA A 184 14.94 -7.90 16.45
C ALA A 184 13.59 -7.72 15.71
N TYR A 185 13.47 -8.29 14.51
CA TYR A 185 12.25 -8.27 13.72
C TYR A 185 11.18 -9.26 14.22
N LYS A 186 11.60 -10.41 14.78
CA LYS A 186 10.71 -11.46 15.30
C LYS A 186 9.70 -10.98 16.34
N ASP A 187 10.16 -10.29 17.38
CA ASP A 187 9.27 -9.90 18.49
C ASP A 187 8.21 -8.91 18.00
N ARG A 188 8.61 -7.94 17.16
CA ARG A 188 7.69 -7.01 16.51
C ARG A 188 6.69 -7.74 15.60
N LEU A 189 7.12 -8.75 14.85
CA LEU A 189 6.26 -9.54 13.95
C LEU A 189 5.26 -10.42 14.73
N ILE A 190 5.65 -10.98 15.87
CA ILE A 190 4.75 -11.78 16.71
C ILE A 190 3.72 -10.88 17.39
N ASP A 191 4.13 -9.77 18.00
CA ASP A 191 3.22 -8.80 18.62
C ASP A 191 2.23 -8.21 17.62
N TYR A 192 2.73 -7.98 16.41
CA TYR A 192 1.92 -7.62 15.27
C TYR A 192 0.87 -8.70 14.96
N LEU A 193 1.30 -9.96 14.81
CA LEU A 193 0.42 -11.06 14.38
C LEU A 193 -0.71 -11.25 15.39
N GLN A 194 -0.38 -11.17 16.67
CA GLN A 194 -1.33 -11.30 17.76
C GLN A 194 -2.36 -10.16 17.76
N ARG A 195 -1.93 -8.91 17.56
CA ARG A 195 -2.85 -7.77 17.43
C ARG A 195 -3.78 -7.92 16.23
N PHE A 196 -3.23 -8.18 15.06
CA PHE A 196 -4.01 -8.39 13.84
C PHE A 196 -5.06 -9.51 14.00
N ILE A 197 -4.66 -10.67 14.55
CA ILE A 197 -5.57 -11.78 14.79
C ILE A 197 -6.68 -11.37 15.77
N THR A 198 -6.36 -10.58 16.79
CA THR A 198 -7.35 -10.11 17.77
C THR A 198 -8.37 -9.20 17.11
N ASP A 199 -7.91 -8.21 16.36
CA ASP A 199 -8.77 -7.22 15.69
C ASP A 199 -9.62 -7.86 14.59
N LEU A 200 -9.04 -8.79 13.81
CA LEU A 200 -9.75 -9.55 12.78
C LEU A 200 -10.84 -10.43 13.38
N VAL A 201 -10.64 -10.98 14.58
CA VAL A 201 -11.63 -11.82 15.24
C VAL A 201 -12.77 -10.98 15.80
N ALA A 202 -12.45 -9.91 16.52
CA ALA A 202 -13.46 -9.05 17.13
C ALA A 202 -14.28 -8.34 16.04
N THR A 203 -13.61 -7.55 15.20
CA THR A 203 -14.28 -6.72 14.19
C THR A 203 -14.80 -7.54 13.02
N GLY A 204 -14.10 -8.62 12.63
CA GLY A 204 -14.57 -9.50 11.56
C GLY A 204 -15.88 -10.21 11.90
N SER A 205 -16.11 -10.56 13.17
CA SER A 205 -17.39 -11.11 13.62
C SER A 205 -18.52 -10.07 13.57
N GLU A 206 -18.25 -8.82 13.95
CA GLU A 206 -19.22 -7.71 13.80
C GLU A 206 -19.59 -7.50 12.33
N ILE A 207 -18.58 -7.41 11.46
CA ILE A 207 -18.74 -7.25 10.01
C ILE A 207 -19.58 -8.38 9.42
N ALA A 208 -19.26 -9.64 9.73
CA ALA A 208 -20.03 -10.79 9.26
C ALA A 208 -21.51 -10.70 9.69
N GLY A 209 -21.77 -10.27 10.92
CA GLY A 209 -23.13 -10.04 11.41
C GLY A 209 -23.87 -8.92 10.68
N LEU A 210 -23.18 -7.80 10.38
CA LEU A 210 -23.75 -6.69 9.61
C LEU A 210 -24.09 -7.12 8.18
N VAL A 211 -23.21 -7.87 7.52
CA VAL A 211 -23.46 -8.41 6.17
C VAL A 211 -24.72 -9.25 6.15
N VAL A 212 -24.87 -10.21 7.08
CA VAL A 212 -26.06 -11.06 7.16
C VAL A 212 -27.32 -10.22 7.37
N ARG A 213 -27.30 -9.25 8.29
CA ARG A 213 -28.45 -8.36 8.54
C ARG A 213 -28.83 -7.51 7.34
N ILE A 214 -27.85 -7.04 6.55
CA ILE A 214 -28.12 -6.29 5.31
C ILE A 214 -28.74 -7.24 4.27
N GLU A 215 -28.23 -8.47 4.13
CA GLU A 215 -28.78 -9.46 3.20
C GLU A 215 -30.22 -9.86 3.54
N GLU A 216 -30.54 -10.00 4.83
CA GLU A 216 -31.90 -10.27 5.33
C GLU A 216 -32.91 -9.17 4.96
N ARG A 217 -32.45 -7.93 4.81
CA ARG A 217 -33.27 -6.78 4.35
C ARG A 217 -33.33 -6.67 2.82
N GLY A 218 -32.49 -7.43 2.12
CA GLY A 218 -32.32 -7.37 0.68
C GLY A 218 -31.27 -6.33 0.29
N VAL A 219 -30.09 -6.80 -0.13
CA VAL A 219 -29.03 -5.93 -0.65
C VAL A 219 -29.32 -5.39 -2.05
N GLY A 220 -30.22 -6.06 -2.79
CA GLY A 220 -30.55 -5.77 -4.19
C GLY A 220 -30.85 -4.28 -4.46
N PRO A 221 -31.78 -3.65 -3.72
CA PRO A 221 -32.11 -2.23 -3.88
C PRO A 221 -30.93 -1.27 -3.64
N LEU A 222 -30.01 -1.60 -2.73
CA LEU A 222 -28.83 -0.77 -2.48
C LEU A 222 -27.85 -0.83 -3.66
N LEU A 223 -27.67 -2.03 -4.23
CA LEU A 223 -26.85 -2.21 -5.43
C LEU A 223 -27.50 -1.55 -6.66
N ASP A 224 -28.83 -1.57 -6.73
CA ASP A 224 -29.60 -0.88 -7.77
C ASP A 224 -29.40 0.64 -7.72
N ALA A 225 -29.50 1.23 -6.53
CA ALA A 225 -29.26 2.65 -6.31
C ALA A 225 -27.84 3.06 -6.75
N ALA A 226 -26.83 2.28 -6.38
CA ALA A 226 -25.45 2.55 -6.78
C ALA A 226 -25.23 2.39 -8.30
N ALA A 227 -25.82 1.36 -8.91
CA ALA A 227 -25.72 1.13 -10.35
C ALA A 227 -26.40 2.24 -11.16
N TRP A 228 -27.60 2.67 -10.74
CA TRP A 228 -28.31 3.77 -11.39
C TRP A 228 -27.55 5.09 -11.28
N ARG A 229 -26.96 5.36 -10.11
CA ARG A 229 -26.16 6.57 -9.91
C ARG A 229 -24.97 6.65 -10.86
N GLU A 230 -24.23 5.55 -11.04
CA GLU A 230 -23.11 5.51 -11.98
C GLU A 230 -23.57 5.60 -13.45
N ALA A 231 -24.78 5.11 -13.76
CA ALA A 231 -25.34 5.18 -15.10
C ALA A 231 -25.85 6.57 -15.49
N GLN A 232 -25.97 7.53 -14.55
CA GLN A 232 -26.45 8.88 -14.83
C GLN A 232 -25.50 9.65 -15.77
N ASP A 233 -24.19 9.37 -15.71
CA ASP A 233 -23.16 10.03 -16.52
C ASP A 233 -22.92 9.34 -17.87
N ALA A 234 -23.74 8.35 -18.25
CA ALA A 234 -23.60 7.67 -19.53
C ALA A 234 -23.77 8.67 -20.69
N ALA A 235 -22.72 8.84 -21.49
CA ALA A 235 -22.77 9.73 -22.65
C ALA A 235 -23.85 9.27 -23.64
N PRO A 236 -24.61 10.20 -24.27
CA PRO A 236 -25.53 9.86 -25.33
C PRO A 236 -24.76 9.14 -26.45
N GLY A 237 -25.19 7.94 -26.82
CA GLY A 237 -24.58 7.18 -27.92
C GLY A 237 -24.70 7.96 -29.23
N GLY A 238 -23.59 8.06 -29.97
CA GLY A 238 -23.57 8.64 -31.31
C GLY A 238 -24.45 7.85 -32.28
N GLU A 239 -25.02 8.59 -33.23
CA GLU A 239 -26.02 8.19 -34.23
C GLU A 239 -25.92 6.74 -34.74
N ALA A 240 -26.98 5.96 -34.51
CA ALA A 240 -27.81 5.29 -35.52
C ALA A 240 -28.47 4.02 -34.94
N ASP A 241 -29.79 3.96 -35.13
CA ASP A 241 -30.66 2.78 -35.16
C ASP A 241 -30.78 1.88 -33.92
N ASP A 242 -31.80 2.25 -33.13
CA ASP A 242 -32.80 1.39 -32.48
C ASP A 242 -32.46 0.58 -31.19
N VAL A 243 -33.25 0.92 -30.15
CA VAL A 243 -33.81 0.11 -29.04
C VAL A 243 -33.26 0.20 -27.61
N ALA A 244 -31.99 0.52 -27.30
CA ALA A 244 -31.54 0.53 -25.88
C ALA A 244 -31.19 1.93 -25.33
N ASP A 245 -31.89 2.40 -24.28
CA ASP A 245 -31.48 3.57 -23.49
C ASP A 245 -30.03 3.33 -23.00
N PRO A 246 -29.05 4.16 -23.42
CA PRO A 246 -27.65 4.00 -23.04
C PRO A 246 -27.45 3.93 -21.52
N ARG A 247 -28.29 4.63 -20.74
CA ARG A 247 -28.26 4.57 -19.28
C ARG A 247 -28.74 3.23 -18.76
N ARG A 248 -29.73 2.60 -19.40
CA ARG A 248 -30.21 1.28 -19.01
C ARG A 248 -29.15 0.21 -19.26
N ALA A 249 -28.50 0.26 -20.43
CA ALA A 249 -27.38 -0.64 -20.74
C ALA A 249 -26.22 -0.45 -19.75
N GLU A 250 -25.88 0.79 -19.39
CA GLU A 250 -24.84 1.06 -18.39
C GLU A 250 -25.25 0.56 -17.00
N TYR A 251 -26.49 0.81 -16.58
CA TYR A 251 -27.04 0.29 -15.33
C TYR A 251 -26.91 -1.24 -15.25
N ASP A 252 -27.31 -1.98 -16.29
CA ASP A 252 -27.25 -3.44 -16.29
C ASP A 252 -25.80 -3.93 -16.13
N ARG A 253 -24.82 -3.27 -16.78
CA ARG A 253 -23.38 -3.54 -16.59
C ARG A 253 -22.92 -3.26 -15.16
N ARG A 254 -23.26 -2.09 -14.61
CA ARG A 254 -22.85 -1.70 -13.25
C ARG A 254 -23.48 -2.57 -12.18
N ARG A 255 -24.72 -3.01 -12.39
CA ARG A 255 -25.43 -3.89 -11.48
C ARG A 255 -24.73 -5.23 -11.32
N VAL A 256 -24.26 -5.83 -12.41
CA VAL A 256 -23.47 -7.07 -12.38
C VAL A 256 -22.19 -6.87 -11.58
N LEU A 257 -21.43 -5.81 -11.87
CA LEU A 257 -20.19 -5.51 -11.14
C LEU A 257 -20.42 -5.29 -9.64
N TRP A 258 -21.50 -4.59 -9.27
CA TRP A 258 -21.86 -4.37 -7.86
C TRP A 258 -22.24 -5.67 -7.15
N LEU A 259 -22.94 -6.57 -7.85
CA LEU A 259 -23.27 -7.89 -7.32
C LEU A 259 -22.01 -8.74 -7.09
N GLU A 260 -21.09 -8.78 -8.06
CA GLU A 260 -19.82 -9.50 -7.95
C GLU A 260 -18.97 -8.97 -6.78
N ARG A 261 -18.85 -7.63 -6.66
CA ARG A 261 -18.14 -6.99 -5.55
C ARG A 261 -18.75 -7.35 -4.20
N TRP A 262 -20.08 -7.30 -4.09
CA TRP A 262 -20.77 -7.68 -2.86
C TRP A 262 -20.55 -9.16 -2.51
N GLN A 263 -20.64 -10.06 -3.49
CA GLN A 263 -20.38 -11.49 -3.29
C GLN A 263 -18.94 -11.76 -2.85
N GLY A 264 -17.96 -11.06 -3.45
CA GLY A 264 -16.55 -11.13 -3.05
C GLY A 264 -16.34 -10.65 -1.62
N PHE A 265 -16.92 -9.50 -1.26
CA PHE A 265 -16.90 -8.96 0.09
C PHE A 265 -17.53 -9.95 1.10
N ARG A 266 -18.72 -10.45 0.79
CA ARG A 266 -19.44 -11.43 1.59
C ARG A 266 -18.61 -12.69 1.82
N ALA A 267 -18.03 -13.28 0.77
CA ALA A 267 -17.21 -14.49 0.87
C ALA A 267 -15.94 -14.29 1.71
N TRP A 268 -15.45 -13.05 1.82
CA TRP A 268 -14.30 -12.73 2.63
C TRP A 268 -14.58 -12.86 4.13
N PHE A 269 -15.77 -12.45 4.59
CA PHE A 269 -16.14 -12.44 6.01
C PHE A 269 -17.05 -13.61 6.42
N VAL A 270 -18.02 -13.99 5.58
CA VAL A 270 -19.06 -14.98 5.88
C VAL A 270 -18.71 -16.33 5.27
N SER A 271 -18.66 -17.39 6.10
CA SER A 271 -18.38 -18.75 5.62
C SER A 271 -19.61 -19.36 4.94
N ALA A 272 -19.39 -20.17 3.91
CA ALA A 272 -20.40 -21.07 3.35
C ALA A 272 -20.17 -22.51 3.86
N PRO A 273 -21.19 -23.39 3.83
CA PRO A 273 -21.09 -24.76 4.36
C PRO A 273 -19.88 -25.57 3.83
N ALA A 274 -19.47 -25.34 2.58
CA ALA A 274 -18.33 -26.01 1.95
C ALA A 274 -17.08 -25.12 1.79
N HIS A 275 -17.17 -23.83 2.08
CA HIS A 275 -16.09 -22.87 1.82
C HIS A 275 -15.90 -21.96 3.04
N PRO A 276 -14.82 -22.13 3.83
CA PRO A 276 -14.51 -21.20 4.91
C PRO A 276 -14.24 -19.80 4.33
N SER A 277 -14.61 -18.77 5.09
CA SER A 277 -14.35 -17.40 4.68
C SER A 277 -12.85 -17.08 4.64
N GLN A 278 -12.45 -16.12 3.82
CA GLN A 278 -11.05 -15.72 3.68
C GLN A 278 -10.47 -15.21 5.01
N ALA A 279 -11.26 -14.46 5.80
CA ALA A 279 -10.88 -14.05 7.15
C ALA A 279 -10.54 -15.25 8.06
N LYS A 280 -11.32 -16.34 7.95
CA LYS A 280 -11.10 -17.57 8.74
C LYS A 280 -9.83 -18.30 8.31
N LEU A 281 -9.57 -18.39 7.01
CA LEU A 281 -8.34 -18.96 6.45
C LEU A 281 -7.11 -18.13 6.85
N LEU A 282 -7.19 -16.82 6.72
CA LEU A 282 -6.12 -15.90 7.07
C LEU A 282 -5.77 -16.01 8.56
N ARG A 283 -6.79 -16.08 9.44
CA ARG A 283 -6.61 -16.30 10.87
C ARG A 283 -5.92 -17.64 11.16
N SER A 284 -6.30 -18.72 10.49
CA SER A 284 -5.69 -20.03 10.73
C SER A 284 -4.23 -20.07 10.30
N GLN A 285 -3.91 -19.48 9.14
CA GLN A 285 -2.55 -19.33 8.64
C GLN A 285 -1.69 -18.47 9.57
N ALA A 286 -2.20 -17.31 10.00
CA ALA A 286 -1.51 -16.42 10.93
C ALA A 286 -1.22 -17.10 12.28
N ARG A 287 -2.19 -17.86 12.82
CA ARG A 287 -2.00 -18.66 14.05
C ARG A 287 -0.95 -19.76 13.88
N ALA A 288 -0.93 -20.44 12.75
CA ALA A 288 0.04 -21.49 12.46
C ALA A 288 1.45 -20.95 12.19
N ALA A 289 1.58 -19.68 11.77
CA ALA A 289 2.86 -19.06 11.50
C ALA A 289 3.67 -18.74 12.77
N ILE A 290 3.01 -18.41 13.89
CA ILE A 290 3.70 -18.05 15.13
C ILE A 290 4.61 -19.20 15.63
N PRO A 291 4.14 -20.46 15.77
CA PRO A 291 5.03 -21.57 16.15
C PRO A 291 6.14 -21.84 15.14
N ARG A 292 5.88 -21.68 13.83
CA ARG A 292 6.88 -21.92 12.78
C ARG A 292 8.00 -20.88 12.83
N LEU A 293 7.66 -19.61 13.08
CA LEU A 293 8.65 -18.56 13.31
C LEU A 293 9.53 -18.88 14.53
N LEU A 294 8.95 -19.37 15.63
CA LEU A 294 9.72 -19.76 16.82
C LEU A 294 10.67 -20.95 16.54
N GLN A 295 10.24 -21.93 15.73
CA GLN A 295 11.08 -23.07 15.34
C GLN A 295 12.28 -22.64 14.49
N VAL A 296 12.07 -21.74 13.52
CA VAL A 296 13.16 -21.17 12.69
C VAL A 296 14.20 -20.47 13.58
N VAL A 297 13.74 -19.72 14.59
CA VAL A 297 14.62 -19.03 15.55
C VAL A 297 15.42 -20.01 16.40
N ALA A 298 14.79 -21.09 16.87
CA ALA A 298 15.46 -22.12 17.64
C ALA A 298 16.57 -22.79 16.80
N ALA A 299 16.28 -23.15 15.55
CA ALA A 299 17.25 -23.74 14.63
C ALA A 299 18.42 -22.80 14.30
N LEU A 300 18.16 -21.50 14.13
CA LEU A 300 19.21 -20.49 13.93
C LEU A 300 20.10 -20.35 15.18
N ASN A 301 19.50 -20.37 16.38
CA ASN A 301 20.25 -20.29 17.63
C ASN A 301 21.14 -21.53 17.83
N GLU A 302 20.61 -22.73 17.59
CA GLU A 302 21.36 -24.00 17.66
C GLU A 302 22.59 -24.00 16.74
N ARG A 303 22.43 -23.56 15.48
CA ARG A 303 23.55 -23.41 14.53
C ARG A 303 24.64 -22.46 15.03
N ARG A 304 24.25 -21.35 15.66
CA ARG A 304 25.19 -20.37 16.21
C ARG A 304 25.93 -20.93 17.42
N THR A 305 25.24 -21.56 18.36
CA THR A 305 25.88 -22.26 19.50
C THR A 305 26.83 -23.34 19.01
N GLY A 306 26.43 -24.19 18.06
CA GLY A 306 27.30 -25.24 17.52
C GLY A 306 28.55 -24.73 16.77
N ARG A 307 28.45 -23.57 16.09
CA ARG A 307 29.61 -22.93 15.43
C ARG A 307 30.56 -22.26 16.45
N SER A 308 30.01 -21.66 17.50
CA SER A 308 30.79 -21.09 18.60
C SER A 308 31.53 -22.17 19.38
N ASP A 309 30.88 -23.31 19.62
CA ASP A 309 31.46 -24.47 20.32
C ASP A 309 32.67 -25.03 19.56
N ARG A 310 32.51 -25.30 18.26
CA ARG A 310 33.63 -25.73 17.40
C ARG A 310 34.78 -24.72 17.35
N SER A 311 34.49 -23.42 17.38
CA SER A 311 35.52 -22.38 17.38
C SER A 311 36.29 -22.36 18.70
N ALA A 312 35.61 -22.63 19.83
CA ALA A 312 36.25 -22.81 21.13
C ALA A 312 37.07 -24.10 21.19
N ASP A 313 36.57 -25.19 20.61
CA ASP A 313 37.28 -26.47 20.50
C ASP A 313 38.56 -26.33 19.66
N PHE A 314 38.49 -25.68 18.50
CA PHE A 314 39.67 -25.41 17.67
C PHE A 314 40.69 -24.51 18.36
N ARG A 315 40.22 -23.55 19.15
CA ARG A 315 41.11 -22.67 19.94
C ARG A 315 41.81 -23.46 21.05
N THR A 316 41.08 -24.36 21.72
CA THR A 316 41.63 -25.29 22.72
C THR A 316 42.66 -26.23 22.09
N LEU A 317 42.34 -26.82 20.94
CA LEU A 317 43.27 -27.66 20.17
C LEU A 317 44.53 -26.90 19.73
N ALA A 318 44.38 -25.66 19.26
CA ALA A 318 45.52 -24.83 18.87
C ALA A 318 46.44 -24.50 20.05
N VAL A 319 45.88 -24.24 21.23
CA VAL A 319 46.64 -24.04 22.46
C VAL A 319 47.37 -25.32 22.88
N TRP A 320 46.71 -26.47 22.83
CA TRP A 320 47.34 -27.76 23.12
C TRP A 320 48.47 -28.09 22.13
N PHE A 321 48.28 -27.78 20.84
CA PHE A 321 49.32 -27.97 19.84
C PHE A 321 50.53 -27.04 20.07
N ALA A 322 50.28 -25.78 20.47
CA ALA A 322 51.34 -24.83 20.80
C ALA A 322 52.11 -25.17 22.08
N GLN A 323 51.53 -26.02 22.95
CA GLN A 323 52.13 -26.48 24.21
C GLN A 323 52.71 -27.90 24.13
N ALA A 324 52.62 -28.57 22.98
CA ALA A 324 53.22 -29.87 22.77
C ALA A 324 54.76 -29.72 22.64
N PRO A 325 55.57 -30.55 23.34
CA PRO A 325 57.03 -30.43 23.41
C PRO A 325 57.77 -30.84 22.14
#